data_AF-A0A9Q4XZ61-F1
#
_entry.id   AF-A0A9Q4XZ61-F1
#
_cell.length_a   1.000
_cell.length_b   1.000
_cell.length_c   1.000
_cell.angle_alpha   90.00
_cell.angle_beta   90.00
_cell.angle_gamma   90.00
#
_symmetry.space_group_name_H-M   'P 1'
#
loop_
_entity.id
_entity.type
_entity.pdbx_description
1 polymer ?
#
loop_
_entity_poly.entity_id
_entity_poly.type
_entity_poly.pdbx_seq_one_letter_code
_entity_poly.pdbx_strand_id
1 'polypeptide(L)'
;MIDKELFKKTEGRLYRYYKSIKLIDRLEHRCMVLEKAKDQLRQDLRSTNIDIEADINMGISYDERVQTSPNGTSYVEQETMKQIEKLEMEWKNTRKQILKVHAKIREIKKENADMEYIVGLLDTQYKLIAEMKYKDESSLEKIGLKLNMDKSTVSRMRVKIVEEISKVLNA
;
A
#
# COMPACT_ATOMS: atom_id res chain seq x y z
N MET A 1 30.09 -18.24 19.31
CA MET A 1 29.15 -19.00 18.47
C MET A 1 27.76 -18.76 19.04
N ILE A 2 26.86 -18.18 18.25
CA ILE A 2 25.48 -17.93 18.67
C ILE A 2 24.76 -19.26 18.94
N ASP A 3 23.89 -19.27 19.95
CA ASP A 3 23.02 -20.41 20.22
C ASP A 3 22.10 -20.70 19.03
N LYS A 4 21.80 -21.98 18.77
CA LYS A 4 21.04 -22.41 17.59
C LYS A 4 19.59 -21.93 17.63
N GLU A 5 18.99 -21.85 18.80
CA GLU A 5 17.63 -21.35 18.97
C GLU A 5 17.60 -19.82 18.78
N LEU A 6 18.56 -19.13 19.38
CA LEU A 6 18.72 -17.69 19.21
C LEU A 6 18.96 -17.31 17.74
N PHE A 7 19.81 -18.07 17.03
CA PHE A 7 20.05 -17.89 15.60
C PHE A 7 18.75 -17.97 14.79
N LYS A 8 17.96 -19.04 15.00
CA LYS A 8 16.67 -19.23 14.31
C LYS A 8 15.69 -18.09 14.60
N LYS A 9 15.64 -17.64 15.86
CA LYS A 9 14.76 -16.54 16.30
C LYS A 9 15.14 -15.23 15.62
N THR A 10 16.43 -14.90 15.61
CA THR A 10 16.96 -13.67 14.99
C THR A 10 16.78 -13.72 13.47
N GLU A 11 17.07 -14.85 12.83
CA GLU A 11 16.83 -15.01 11.40
C GLU A 11 15.35 -14.92 11.03
N GLY A 12 14.46 -15.48 11.86
CA GLY A 12 13.01 -15.31 11.69
C GLY A 12 12.55 -13.85 11.84
N ARG A 13 13.23 -13.03 12.64
CA ARG A 13 12.97 -11.58 12.72
C ARG A 13 13.39 -10.86 11.43
N LEU A 14 14.53 -11.22 10.83
CA LEU A 14 14.95 -10.70 9.52
C LEU A 14 13.92 -10.97 8.42
N TYR A 15 13.44 -12.21 8.31
CA TYR A 15 12.39 -12.54 7.35
C TYR A 15 11.12 -11.71 7.55
N ARG A 16 10.67 -11.54 8.81
CA ARG A 16 9.50 -10.71 9.13
C ARG A 16 9.74 -9.24 8.80
N TYR A 17 10.89 -8.70 9.15
CA TYR A 17 11.27 -7.32 8.83
C TYR A 17 11.16 -7.04 7.34
N TYR A 18 11.84 -7.82 6.48
CA TYR A 18 11.81 -7.60 5.03
C TYR A 18 10.44 -7.88 4.41
N LYS A 19 9.65 -8.82 4.96
CA LYS A 19 8.25 -9.01 4.56
C LYS A 19 7.40 -7.78 4.88
N SER A 20 7.61 -7.17 6.04
CA SER A 20 6.95 -5.92 6.42
C SER A 20 7.38 -4.74 5.53
N ILE A 21 8.64 -4.67 5.10
CA ILE A 21 9.08 -3.68 4.11
C ILE A 21 8.33 -3.85 2.78
N LYS A 22 8.26 -5.08 2.23
CA LYS A 22 7.45 -5.35 1.02
C LYS A 22 5.97 -5.01 1.20
N LEU A 23 5.43 -5.18 2.40
CA LEU A 23 4.06 -4.80 2.72
C LEU A 23 3.90 -3.28 2.71
N ILE A 24 4.84 -2.52 3.27
CA ILE A 24 4.86 -1.06 3.18
C ILE A 24 4.85 -0.62 1.72
N ASP A 25 5.74 -1.15 0.88
CA ASP A 25 5.83 -0.80 -0.55
C ASP A 25 4.47 -0.99 -1.26
N ARG A 26 3.79 -2.11 -0.98
CA ARG A 26 2.45 -2.40 -1.52
C ARG A 26 1.40 -1.42 -1.02
N LEU A 27 1.43 -1.08 0.27
CA LEU A 27 0.49 -0.14 0.88
C LEU A 27 0.70 1.28 0.35
N GLU A 28 1.95 1.70 0.13
CA GLU A 28 2.30 2.99 -0.47
C GLU A 28 1.79 3.08 -1.92
N HIS A 29 1.99 2.02 -2.72
CA HIS A 29 1.41 1.95 -4.06
C HIS A 29 -0.12 2.04 -4.04
N ARG A 30 -0.78 1.35 -3.09
CA ARG A 30 -2.23 1.45 -2.90
C ARG A 30 -2.67 2.87 -2.55
N CYS A 31 -1.95 3.55 -1.65
CA CYS A 31 -2.20 4.96 -1.33
C CYS A 31 -2.12 5.83 -2.57
N MET A 32 -1.08 5.68 -3.39
CA MET A 32 -0.91 6.43 -4.63
C MET A 32 -2.13 6.28 -5.56
N VAL A 33 -2.63 5.05 -5.74
CA VAL A 33 -3.82 4.81 -6.58
C VAL A 33 -5.07 5.46 -5.99
N LEU A 34 -5.27 5.35 -4.67
CA LEU A 34 -6.41 5.98 -3.99
C LEU A 34 -6.35 7.51 -4.05
N GLU A 35 -5.16 8.11 -3.95
CA GLU A 35 -4.99 9.56 -4.08
C GLU A 35 -5.35 10.04 -5.49
N LYS A 36 -4.91 9.32 -6.54
CA LYS A 36 -5.32 9.60 -7.92
C LYS A 36 -6.84 9.52 -8.10
N ALA A 37 -7.47 8.47 -7.58
CA ALA A 37 -8.93 8.31 -7.64
C ALA A 37 -9.66 9.45 -6.89
N LYS A 38 -9.19 9.81 -5.70
CA LYS A 38 -9.74 10.90 -4.89
C LYS A 38 -9.63 12.26 -5.62
N ASP A 39 -8.51 12.50 -6.30
CA ASP A 39 -8.31 13.73 -7.07
C ASP A 39 -9.19 13.76 -8.33
N GLN A 40 -9.36 12.63 -9.02
CA GLN A 40 -10.30 12.50 -10.15
C GLN A 40 -11.75 12.76 -9.71
N LEU A 41 -12.22 12.10 -8.65
CA LEU A 41 -13.57 12.33 -8.10
C LEU A 41 -13.80 13.79 -7.72
N ARG A 42 -12.75 14.47 -7.22
CA ARG A 42 -12.83 15.90 -6.89
C ARG A 42 -12.91 16.78 -8.14
N GLN A 43 -12.29 16.38 -9.24
CA GLN A 43 -12.45 17.06 -10.53
C GLN A 43 -13.86 16.85 -11.07
N ASP A 44 -14.36 15.60 -11.07
CA ASP A 44 -15.70 15.27 -11.56
C ASP A 44 -16.80 16.03 -10.79
N LEU A 45 -16.66 16.15 -9.47
CA LEU A 45 -17.54 16.98 -8.63
C LEU A 45 -17.47 18.47 -8.97
N ARG A 46 -16.31 19.00 -9.36
CA ARG A 46 -16.13 20.42 -9.70
C ARG A 46 -16.67 20.76 -11.08
N SER A 47 -16.54 19.85 -12.03
CA SER A 47 -17.03 20.03 -13.40
C SER A 47 -18.46 19.53 -13.59
N THR A 48 -19.12 19.02 -12.54
CA THR A 48 -20.41 18.34 -12.62
C THR A 48 -20.41 17.31 -13.76
N ASN A 49 -19.35 16.50 -13.82
CA ASN A 49 -19.18 15.47 -14.84
C ASN A 49 -20.05 14.26 -14.48
N ILE A 50 -21.36 14.38 -14.74
CA ILE A 50 -22.37 13.37 -14.45
C ILE A 50 -23.11 13.02 -15.73
N ASP A 51 -23.47 11.75 -15.87
CA ASP A 51 -24.30 11.26 -16.95
C ASP A 51 -25.74 11.14 -16.46
N ILE A 52 -26.67 11.69 -17.24
CA ILE A 52 -28.10 11.66 -16.97
C ILE A 52 -28.75 11.16 -18.25
N GLU A 53 -29.37 9.98 -18.19
CA GLU A 53 -30.16 9.46 -19.30
C GLU A 53 -31.40 10.34 -19.50
N ALA A 54 -31.28 11.35 -20.36
CA ALA A 54 -32.35 12.30 -20.68
C ALA A 54 -33.40 11.74 -21.66
N ASP A 55 -33.09 10.61 -22.32
CA ASP A 55 -33.86 10.09 -23.46
C ASP A 55 -35.13 9.31 -23.08
N ILE A 56 -35.40 9.06 -21.80
CA ILE A 56 -36.52 8.19 -21.41
C ILE A 56 -37.87 8.93 -21.38
N ASN A 57 -37.89 10.27 -21.39
CA ASN A 57 -39.13 11.06 -21.18
C ASN A 57 -39.32 12.27 -22.11
N MET A 58 -38.61 12.38 -23.24
CA MET A 58 -38.79 13.50 -24.21
C MET A 58 -39.81 13.20 -25.33
N GLY A 59 -40.78 12.32 -25.08
CA GLY A 59 -41.95 12.17 -25.94
C GLY A 59 -42.92 13.33 -25.71
N ILE A 60 -42.71 14.46 -26.39
CA ILE A 60 -43.66 15.60 -26.38
C ILE A 60 -44.93 15.16 -27.11
N SER A 61 -45.94 14.70 -26.36
CA SER A 61 -47.32 14.64 -26.87
C SER A 61 -47.94 16.03 -26.69
N TYR A 62 -48.46 16.61 -27.78
CA TYR A 62 -49.11 17.93 -27.79
C TYR A 62 -50.54 17.89 -27.23
N ASP A 63 -50.80 17.03 -26.24
CA ASP A 63 -52.10 16.94 -25.59
C ASP A 63 -52.08 17.61 -24.21
N GLU A 64 -53.11 18.39 -23.97
CA GLU A 64 -53.16 19.50 -23.03
C GLU A 64 -53.18 19.03 -21.57
N ARG A 65 -52.07 19.23 -20.84
CA ARG A 65 -51.97 19.62 -19.42
C ARG A 65 -50.51 19.54 -18.96
N VAL A 66 -49.88 20.68 -18.70
CA VAL A 66 -48.55 20.75 -18.08
C VAL A 66 -48.68 20.21 -16.66
N GLN A 67 -48.34 18.93 -16.46
CA GLN A 67 -48.20 18.36 -15.11
C GLN A 67 -46.95 18.96 -14.46
N THR A 68 -47.14 20.04 -13.70
CA THR A 68 -46.13 20.50 -12.74
C THR A 68 -46.02 19.46 -11.62
N SER A 69 -44.79 19.03 -11.31
CA SER A 69 -44.55 18.12 -10.20
C SER A 69 -45.00 18.80 -8.89
N PRO A 70 -45.63 18.07 -7.94
CA PRO A 70 -46.10 18.67 -6.68
C PRO A 70 -44.99 19.26 -5.80
N ASN A 71 -43.73 18.87 -6.06
CA ASN A 71 -42.56 19.21 -5.24
C ASN A 71 -41.64 20.27 -5.88
N GLY A 72 -41.97 20.81 -7.05
CA GLY A 72 -41.19 21.88 -7.69
C GLY A 72 -39.81 21.50 -8.23
N THR A 73 -39.41 20.22 -8.16
CA THR A 73 -38.17 19.69 -8.75
C THR A 73 -38.47 18.83 -9.97
N SER A 74 -37.68 19.00 -11.04
CA SER A 74 -37.69 18.17 -12.23
C SER A 74 -36.99 16.82 -12.00
N TYR A 75 -37.34 15.81 -12.80
CA TYR A 75 -36.68 14.49 -12.75
C TYR A 75 -35.17 14.60 -12.95
N VAL A 76 -34.75 15.46 -13.89
CA VAL A 76 -33.34 15.73 -14.19
C VAL A 76 -32.60 16.29 -12.96
N GLU A 77 -33.21 17.22 -12.23
CA GLU A 77 -32.61 17.76 -11.00
C GLU A 77 -32.47 16.69 -9.90
N GLN A 78 -33.47 15.82 -9.74
CA GLN A 78 -33.41 14.73 -8.76
C GLN A 78 -32.32 13.71 -9.09
N GLU A 79 -32.20 13.31 -10.36
CA GLU A 79 -31.13 12.40 -10.79
C GLU A 79 -29.75 13.05 -10.70
N THR A 80 -29.65 14.35 -11.02
CA THR A 80 -28.42 15.14 -10.81
C THR A 80 -27.97 15.10 -9.35
N MET A 81 -28.88 15.38 -8.42
CA MET A 81 -28.58 15.37 -6.99
C MET A 81 -28.08 14.00 -6.53
N LYS A 82 -28.74 12.91 -6.95
CA LYS A 82 -28.33 11.53 -6.60
C LYS A 82 -26.91 11.20 -7.09
N GLN A 83 -26.57 11.57 -8.31
CA GLN A 83 -25.24 11.30 -8.86
C GLN A 83 -24.15 12.09 -8.13
N ILE A 84 -24.42 13.36 -7.80
CA ILE A 84 -23.50 14.19 -7.01
C ILE A 84 -23.30 13.59 -5.61
N GLU A 85 -24.38 13.21 -4.92
CA GLU A 85 -24.31 12.59 -3.59
C GLU A 85 -23.48 11.29 -3.60
N LYS A 86 -23.61 10.48 -4.65
CA LYS A 86 -22.83 9.26 -4.84
C LYS A 86 -21.34 9.56 -4.98
N LEU A 87 -20.97 10.52 -5.83
CA LEU A 87 -19.57 10.96 -6.01
C LEU A 87 -19.00 11.53 -4.71
N GLU A 88 -19.77 12.32 -3.96
CA GLU A 88 -19.34 12.82 -2.66
C GLU A 88 -19.08 11.70 -1.65
N MET A 89 -19.97 10.71 -1.60
CA MET A 89 -19.83 9.57 -0.70
C MET A 89 -18.60 8.75 -1.05
N GLU A 90 -18.35 8.52 -2.34
CA GLU A 90 -17.17 7.83 -2.84
C GLU A 90 -15.89 8.60 -2.48
N TRP A 91 -15.87 9.92 -2.66
CA TRP A 91 -14.75 10.76 -2.28
C TRP A 91 -14.44 10.68 -0.78
N LYS A 92 -15.48 10.78 0.07
CA LYS A 92 -15.38 10.65 1.54
C LYS A 92 -14.83 9.27 1.92
N ASN A 93 -15.31 8.21 1.29
CA ASN A 93 -14.86 6.84 1.53
C ASN A 93 -13.41 6.62 1.11
N THR A 94 -13.01 7.11 -0.07
CA THR A 94 -11.65 7.03 -0.58
C THR A 94 -10.67 7.74 0.36
N ARG A 95 -11.02 8.94 0.83
CA ARG A 95 -10.23 9.67 1.84
C ARG A 95 -10.07 8.86 3.14
N LYS A 96 -11.15 8.23 3.63
CA LYS A 96 -11.10 7.38 4.82
C LYS A 96 -10.18 6.18 4.62
N GLN A 97 -10.19 5.57 3.43
CA GLN A 97 -9.29 4.46 3.11
C GLN A 97 -7.82 4.89 3.12
N ILE A 98 -7.49 6.02 2.51
CA ILE A 98 -6.12 6.58 2.52
C ILE A 98 -5.62 6.75 3.97
N LEU A 99 -6.44 7.35 4.83
CA LEU A 99 -6.08 7.56 6.24
C LEU A 99 -5.80 6.25 6.97
N LYS A 100 -6.61 5.21 6.72
CA LYS A 100 -6.40 3.86 7.29
C LYS A 100 -5.10 3.24 6.81
N VAL A 101 -4.80 3.33 5.51
CA VAL A 101 -3.57 2.77 4.94
C VAL A 101 -2.34 3.50 5.51
N HIS A 102 -2.36 4.83 5.57
CA HIS A 102 -1.29 5.61 6.22
C HIS A 102 -1.11 5.26 7.70
N ALA A 103 -2.20 5.04 8.44
CA ALA A 103 -2.12 4.60 9.83
C ALA A 103 -1.42 3.23 9.93
N LYS A 104 -1.76 2.30 9.04
CA LYS A 104 -1.14 0.97 9.01
C LYS A 104 0.35 1.03 8.65
N ILE A 105 0.74 1.87 7.69
CA ILE A 105 2.16 2.09 7.37
C ILE A 105 2.93 2.61 8.59
N ARG A 106 2.38 3.60 9.31
CA ARG A 106 3.01 4.15 10.52
C ARG A 106 3.15 3.09 11.63
N GLU A 107 2.14 2.25 11.82
CA GLU A 107 2.18 1.15 12.78
C GLU A 107 3.31 0.17 12.45
N ILE A 108 3.39 -0.30 11.20
CA ILE A 108 4.44 -1.23 10.77
C ILE A 108 5.83 -0.59 10.90
N LYS A 109 5.99 0.70 10.54
CA LYS A 109 7.27 1.41 10.71
C LYS A 109 7.68 1.50 12.18
N LYS A 110 6.73 1.74 13.09
CA LYS A 110 7.00 1.73 14.54
C LYS A 110 7.42 0.36 15.05
N GLU A 111 6.71 -0.70 14.65
CA GLU A 111 7.05 -2.08 15.02
C GLU A 111 8.44 -2.52 14.51
N ASN A 112 8.84 -1.99 13.35
CA ASN A 112 10.12 -2.32 12.72
C ASN A 112 11.28 -1.40 13.11
N ALA A 113 11.06 -0.34 13.88
CA ALA A 113 12.05 0.72 14.11
C ALA A 113 13.40 0.18 14.62
N ASP A 114 13.38 -0.75 15.58
CA ASP A 114 14.59 -1.36 16.12
C ASP A 114 15.34 -2.17 15.03
N MET A 115 14.61 -2.97 14.25
CA MET A 115 15.20 -3.77 13.19
C MET A 115 15.74 -2.90 12.05
N GLU A 116 15.04 -1.81 11.71
CA GLU A 116 15.47 -0.84 10.71
C GLU A 116 16.79 -0.19 11.12
N TYR A 117 16.90 0.25 12.38
CA TYR A 117 18.14 0.78 12.93
C TYR A 117 19.28 -0.25 12.91
N ILE A 118 19.03 -1.47 13.40
CA ILE A 118 20.06 -2.53 13.47
C ILE A 118 20.53 -2.93 12.07
N VAL A 119 19.61 -3.13 11.11
CA VAL A 119 19.98 -3.42 9.71
C VAL A 119 20.73 -2.23 9.11
N GLY A 120 20.38 -1.01 9.50
CA GLY A 120 21.10 0.23 9.15
C GLY A 120 22.56 0.27 9.62
N LEU A 121 22.93 -0.45 10.67
CA LEU A 121 24.31 -0.53 11.17
C LEU A 121 25.19 -1.54 10.42
N LEU A 122 24.58 -2.46 9.66
CA LEU A 122 25.33 -3.45 8.89
C LEU A 122 26.18 -2.78 7.80
N ASP A 123 27.33 -3.39 7.51
CA ASP A 123 28.15 -3.02 6.36
C ASP A 123 27.37 -3.14 5.03
N THR A 124 27.75 -2.36 4.03
CA THR A 124 27.08 -2.33 2.72
C THR A 124 27.01 -3.72 2.07
N GLN A 125 28.07 -4.52 2.17
CA GLN A 125 28.06 -5.88 1.61
C GLN A 125 27.08 -6.80 2.36
N TYR A 126 26.99 -6.63 3.68
CA TYR A 126 26.09 -7.41 4.54
C TYR A 126 24.62 -7.03 4.30
N LYS A 127 24.33 -5.74 4.13
CA LYS A 127 23.01 -5.25 3.73
C LYS A 127 22.57 -5.86 2.40
N LEU A 128 23.44 -5.83 1.39
CA LEU A 128 23.12 -6.38 0.06
C LEU A 128 22.80 -7.88 0.13
N ILE A 129 23.61 -8.66 0.87
CA ILE A 129 23.35 -10.09 1.06
C ILE A 129 22.06 -10.31 1.85
N ALA A 130 21.79 -9.51 2.88
CA ALA A 130 20.57 -9.59 3.68
C ALA A 130 19.33 -9.29 2.84
N GLU A 131 19.37 -8.26 2.00
CA GLU A 131 18.29 -7.94 1.05
C GLU A 131 18.06 -9.09 0.09
N MET A 132 19.10 -9.58 -0.59
CA MET A 132 18.92 -10.68 -1.53
C MET A 132 18.41 -11.96 -0.84
N LYS A 133 18.86 -12.23 0.39
CA LYS A 133 18.51 -13.46 1.11
C LYS A 133 17.11 -13.40 1.74
N TYR A 134 16.74 -12.29 2.34
CA TYR A 134 15.55 -12.16 3.19
C TYR A 134 14.45 -11.31 2.57
N LYS A 135 14.81 -10.33 1.71
CA LYS A 135 13.84 -9.61 0.86
C LYS A 135 13.54 -10.43 -0.37
N ASP A 136 14.52 -10.76 -1.19
CA ASP A 136 14.27 -11.44 -2.47
C ASP A 136 14.13 -12.96 -2.35
N GLU A 137 14.41 -13.50 -1.17
CA GLU A 137 14.37 -14.95 -0.88
C GLU A 137 15.26 -15.77 -1.83
N SER A 138 16.34 -15.16 -2.31
CA SER A 138 17.29 -15.82 -3.23
C SER A 138 18.02 -16.98 -2.55
N SER A 139 18.33 -18.01 -3.33
CA SER A 139 19.18 -19.11 -2.87
C SER A 139 20.62 -18.62 -2.68
N LEU A 140 21.40 -19.32 -1.84
CA LEU A 140 22.79 -18.95 -1.58
C LEU A 140 23.66 -19.04 -2.84
N GLU A 141 23.32 -19.97 -3.74
CA GLU A 141 23.96 -20.13 -5.05
C GLU A 141 23.68 -18.92 -5.94
N LYS A 142 22.43 -18.46 -6.04
CA LYS A 142 22.07 -17.28 -6.83
C LYS A 142 22.75 -16.02 -6.29
N ILE A 143 22.82 -15.88 -4.98
CA ILE A 143 23.54 -14.77 -4.33
C ILE A 143 25.03 -14.84 -4.67
N GLY A 144 25.63 -16.03 -4.55
CA GLY A 144 27.03 -16.25 -4.90
C GLY A 144 27.33 -15.90 -6.35
N LEU A 145 26.51 -16.37 -7.29
CA LEU A 145 26.65 -16.04 -8.71
C LEU A 145 26.54 -14.53 -8.98
N LYS A 146 25.58 -13.83 -8.36
CA LYS A 146 25.39 -12.39 -8.58
C LYS A 146 26.53 -11.54 -8.00
N LEU A 147 27.15 -12.02 -6.91
CA LEU A 147 28.22 -11.30 -6.20
C LEU A 147 29.62 -11.83 -6.53
N ASN A 148 29.75 -12.76 -7.47
CA ASN A 148 31.00 -13.46 -7.79
C ASN A 148 31.68 -14.09 -6.55
N MET A 149 30.89 -14.80 -5.75
CA MET A 149 31.33 -15.46 -4.51
C MET A 149 30.90 -16.94 -4.51
N ASP A 150 31.71 -17.78 -3.86
CA ASP A 150 31.31 -19.15 -3.58
C ASP A 150 30.12 -19.21 -2.60
N LYS A 151 29.26 -20.21 -2.78
CA LYS A 151 28.15 -20.53 -1.85
C LYS A 151 28.61 -20.62 -0.40
N SER A 152 29.79 -21.20 -0.16
CA SER A 152 30.36 -21.36 1.19
C SER A 152 30.68 -20.01 1.83
N THR A 153 31.18 -19.05 1.04
CA THR A 153 31.45 -17.68 1.48
C THR A 153 30.15 -16.95 1.82
N VAL A 154 29.14 -17.02 0.96
CA VAL A 154 27.80 -16.44 1.24
C VAL A 154 27.19 -17.05 2.50
N SER A 155 27.32 -18.37 2.70
CA SER A 155 26.84 -19.05 3.90
C SER A 155 27.49 -18.53 5.17
N ARG A 156 28.83 -18.34 5.17
CA ARG A 156 29.56 -17.75 6.31
C ARG A 156 29.13 -16.31 6.57
N MET A 157 28.91 -15.52 5.52
CA MET A 157 28.45 -14.14 5.65
C MET A 157 27.03 -14.04 6.22
N ARG A 158 26.11 -14.91 5.77
CA ARG A 158 24.77 -15.04 6.37
C ARG A 158 24.86 -15.27 7.88
N VAL A 159 25.74 -16.16 8.32
CA VAL A 159 25.91 -16.43 9.75
C VAL A 159 26.38 -15.18 10.49
N LYS A 160 27.38 -14.46 9.95
CA LYS A 160 27.87 -13.20 10.53
C LYS A 160 26.78 -12.13 10.64
N ILE A 161 25.96 -11.97 9.59
CA ILE A 161 24.83 -11.03 9.59
C ILE A 161 23.88 -11.31 10.77
N VAL A 162 23.48 -12.57 10.95
CA VAL A 162 22.58 -12.96 12.04
C VAL A 162 23.25 -12.77 13.40
N GLU A 163 24.54 -13.05 13.51
CA GLU A 163 25.32 -12.84 14.75
C GLU A 163 25.42 -11.35 15.12
N GLU A 164 25.71 -10.46 14.16
CA GLU A 164 25.79 -9.01 14.41
C GLU A 164 24.46 -8.44 14.85
N ILE A 165 23.37 -8.80 14.16
CA ILE A 165 22.02 -8.38 14.55
C ILE A 165 21.68 -8.90 15.94
N SER A 166 21.97 -10.17 16.22
CA SER A 166 21.68 -10.78 17.51
C SER A 166 22.45 -10.11 18.65
N LYS A 167 23.66 -9.63 18.42
CA LYS A 167 24.43 -8.91 19.44
C LYS A 167 23.74 -7.61 19.83
N VAL A 168 23.32 -6.81 18.85
CA VAL A 168 22.68 -5.51 19.12
C VAL A 168 21.27 -5.67 19.70
N LEU A 169 20.55 -6.72 19.28
CA LEU A 169 19.17 -6.97 19.73
C LEU A 169 19.08 -7.45 21.20
N ASN A 170 20.16 -8.04 21.72
CA ASN A 170 20.23 -8.58 23.09
C ASN A 170 21.29 -7.87 23.95
N ALA A 171 21.81 -6.72 23.48
CA ALA A 171 22.66 -5.82 24.25
C ALA A 171 21.80 -4.89 25.10
#